data_AF-A0A1V5LJ32-F1
#
_entry.id   AF-A0A1V5LJ32-F1
#
_cell.length_a   1.000
_cell.length_b   1.000
_cell.length_c   1.000
_cell.angle_alpha   90.00
_cell.angle_beta   90.00
_cell.angle_gamma   90.00
#
_symmetry.space_group_name_H-M   'P 1'
#
loop_
_entity.id
_entity.type
_entity.pdbx_description
1 polymer ?
#
loop_
_entity_poly.entity_id
_entity_poly.type
_entity_poly.pdbx_seq_one_letter_code
_entity_poly.pdbx_strand_id
1 'polypeptide(L)'
;MGMLDSPMEYPADRYLFTPGPVDLLPKSSVEGMWVTAARKGRLVREGDVLGHIYAWDTHDVLETITAPMDGLYYMDRPCVTHLNHNLVEPGTEVACVREVKRVLRPEDGP
;
A
#
# COMPACT_ATOMS: atom_id res chain seq x y z
N MET A 1 -18.80 -24.13 -13.26
CA MET A 1 -18.45 -23.70 -11.89
C MET A 1 -17.04 -23.15 -11.94
N GLY A 2 -16.88 -21.83 -12.04
CA GLY A 2 -15.57 -21.19 -11.95
C GLY A 2 -15.32 -20.83 -10.49
N MET A 3 -14.30 -21.42 -9.87
CA MET A 3 -13.82 -20.97 -8.58
C MET A 3 -13.28 -19.56 -8.80
N LEU A 4 -13.97 -18.57 -8.23
CA LEU A 4 -13.45 -17.23 -8.07
C LEU A 4 -12.15 -17.37 -7.27
N ASP A 5 -11.05 -16.91 -7.86
CA ASP A 5 -9.78 -16.68 -7.17
C ASP A 5 -10.05 -15.75 -5.99
N SER A 6 -10.36 -16.34 -4.84
CA SER A 6 -10.42 -15.62 -3.58
C SER A 6 -9.07 -14.95 -3.39
N PRO A 7 -9.03 -13.62 -3.22
CA PRO A 7 -7.77 -12.96 -3.01
C PRO A 7 -7.14 -13.50 -1.73
N MET A 8 -6.10 -14.35 -1.87
CA MET A 8 -5.38 -14.89 -0.72
C MET A 8 -4.97 -13.72 0.18
N GLU A 9 -5.60 -13.66 1.35
CA GLU A 9 -5.11 -12.95 2.51
C GLU A 9 -3.91 -13.76 2.98
N TYR A 10 -2.72 -13.27 2.69
CA TYR A 10 -1.51 -13.92 3.16
C TYR A 10 -1.15 -13.32 4.52
N PRO A 11 -1.29 -14.07 5.62
CA PRO A 11 -0.91 -13.56 6.93
C PRO A 11 0.58 -13.20 6.93
N ALA A 12 0.92 -12.12 7.65
CA ALA A 12 2.26 -11.52 7.66
C ALA A 12 3.36 -12.46 8.20
N ASP A 13 2.97 -13.59 8.81
CA ASP A 13 3.83 -14.67 9.32
C ASP A 13 4.47 -15.52 8.20
N ARG A 14 4.04 -15.39 6.94
CA ARG A 14 4.58 -16.13 5.78
C ARG A 14 5.63 -15.37 4.97
N TYR A 15 6.20 -14.31 5.52
CA TYR A 15 7.14 -13.45 4.79
C TYR A 15 8.43 -13.22 5.57
N LEU A 16 9.57 -13.49 4.93
CA LEU A 16 10.86 -12.98 5.37
C LEU A 16 11.02 -11.56 4.83
N PHE A 17 10.80 -10.59 5.71
CA PHE A 17 11.07 -9.20 5.42
C PHE A 17 12.57 -8.92 5.51
N THR A 18 13.04 -7.94 4.72
CA THR A 18 14.37 -7.36 4.94
C THR A 18 14.42 -6.77 6.35
N PRO A 19 15.34 -7.20 7.23
CA PRO A 19 15.59 -6.47 8.47
C PRO A 19 16.20 -5.12 8.10
N GLY A 20 15.45 -4.04 8.29
CA GLY A 20 15.88 -2.69 7.95
C GLY A 20 14.75 -1.82 7.40
N PRO A 21 14.97 -0.50 7.30
CA PRO A 21 13.93 0.47 6.98
C PRO A 21 13.75 0.62 5.46
N VAL A 22 13.55 -0.46 4.72
CA VAL A 22 13.15 -0.34 3.29
C VAL A 22 11.64 -0.27 3.21
N ASP A 23 11.10 0.65 3.99
CA ASP A 23 9.72 1.09 3.87
C ASP A 23 9.77 2.24 2.86
N LEU A 24 9.27 1.99 1.65
CA LEU A 24 9.08 3.07 0.68
C LEU A 24 7.72 3.71 0.94
N LEU A 25 7.74 5.03 1.06
CA LEU A 25 6.61 5.83 1.49
C LEU A 25 6.19 6.77 0.35
N PRO A 26 5.32 6.32 -0.58
CA PRO A 26 4.77 7.19 -1.61
C PRO A 26 4.15 8.44 -0.99
N LYS A 27 4.47 9.59 -1.58
CA LYS A 27 3.99 10.90 -1.15
C LYS A 27 3.01 11.47 -2.16
N SER A 28 1.97 12.14 -1.67
CA SER A 28 1.10 12.96 -2.52
C SER A 28 1.89 14.15 -3.07
N SER A 29 1.71 14.49 -4.34
CA SER A 29 2.23 15.74 -4.93
C SER A 29 1.20 16.88 -4.91
N VAL A 30 -0.06 16.54 -4.60
CA VAL A 30 -1.19 17.46 -4.58
C VAL A 30 -1.91 17.45 -3.23
N GLU A 31 -2.73 18.47 -3.00
CA GLU A 31 -3.69 18.47 -1.91
C GLU A 31 -4.98 17.77 -2.34
N GLY A 32 -5.55 16.94 -1.47
CA GLY A 32 -6.85 16.32 -1.74
C GLY A 32 -7.20 15.19 -0.81
N MET A 33 -8.23 14.43 -1.16
CA MET A 33 -8.72 13.30 -0.38
C MET A 33 -8.08 11.99 -0.85
N TRP A 34 -7.29 11.38 0.02
CA TRP A 34 -6.73 10.04 -0.17
C TRP A 34 -7.80 8.95 -0.04
N VAL A 35 -7.88 8.10 -1.04
CA VAL A 35 -8.72 6.90 -1.01
C VAL A 35 -7.87 5.71 -1.43
N THR A 36 -7.70 4.78 -0.50
CA THR A 36 -6.95 3.54 -0.74
C THR A 36 -7.72 2.62 -1.70
N ALA A 37 -7.01 2.07 -2.67
CA ALA A 37 -7.49 1.02 -3.58
C ALA A 37 -6.88 -0.35 -3.24
N ALA A 38 -5.71 -0.36 -2.57
CA ALA A 38 -5.04 -1.56 -2.13
C ALA A 38 -5.50 -2.02 -0.74
N ARG A 39 -5.48 -3.33 -0.51
CA ARG A 39 -5.84 -3.91 0.79
C ARG A 39 -4.61 -4.04 1.67
N LYS A 40 -4.62 -3.51 2.90
CA LYS A 40 -3.53 -3.72 3.89
C LYS A 40 -3.22 -5.23 4.00
N GLY A 41 -1.93 -5.58 3.99
CA GLY A 41 -1.44 -6.96 4.04
C GLY A 41 -1.38 -7.69 2.70
N ARG A 42 -1.65 -7.01 1.57
CA ARG A 42 -1.47 -7.59 0.24
C ARG A 42 -0.05 -7.38 -0.28
N LEU A 43 0.44 -8.39 -1.01
CA LEU A 43 1.55 -8.18 -1.93
C LEU A 43 1.09 -7.29 -3.09
N VAL A 44 1.96 -6.34 -3.43
CA VAL A 44 1.84 -5.44 -4.56
C VAL A 44 3.09 -5.56 -5.40
N ARG A 45 2.95 -5.32 -6.71
CA ARG A 45 4.05 -5.20 -7.66
C ARG A 45 4.33 -3.74 -7.97
N GLU A 46 5.55 -3.43 -8.40
CA GLU A 46 5.89 -2.12 -8.93
C GLU A 46 4.86 -1.70 -10.00
N GLY A 47 4.30 -0.50 -9.84
CA GLY A 47 3.25 0.04 -10.70
C GLY A 47 1.81 -0.33 -10.31
N ASP A 48 1.58 -1.25 -9.37
CA ASP A 48 0.23 -1.54 -8.87
C ASP A 48 -0.38 -0.30 -8.22
N VAL A 49 -1.66 -0.03 -8.46
CA VAL A 49 -2.36 1.12 -7.87
C VAL A 49 -2.61 0.87 -6.39
N LEU A 50 -2.08 1.76 -5.54
CA LEU A 50 -2.30 1.74 -4.09
C LEU A 50 -3.52 2.57 -3.67
N GLY A 51 -3.82 3.63 -4.43
CA GLY A 51 -4.95 4.50 -4.19
C GLY A 51 -4.88 5.77 -5.04
N HIS A 52 -5.82 6.68 -4.77
CA HIS A 52 -5.96 7.92 -5.53
C HIS A 52 -6.12 9.11 -4.59
N ILE A 53 -5.73 10.28 -5.08
CA ILE A 53 -6.02 11.57 -4.48
C ILE A 53 -7.14 12.21 -5.28
N TYR A 54 -8.24 12.54 -4.62
CA TYR A 54 -9.41 13.17 -5.22
C TYR A 54 -9.52 14.64 -4.83
N ALA A 55 -10.00 15.48 -5.75
CA ALA A 55 -10.46 16.82 -5.42
C ALA A 55 -11.70 16.72 -4.50
N TRP A 56 -11.70 17.45 -3.38
CA TRP A 56 -12.75 17.35 -2.35
C TRP A 56 -14.13 17.79 -2.86
N ASP A 57 -14.17 18.73 -3.81
CA ASP A 57 -15.39 19.34 -4.33
C ASP A 57 -15.96 18.61 -5.55
N THR A 58 -15.10 18.27 -6.50
CA THR A 58 -15.48 17.71 -7.81
C THR A 58 -15.43 16.19 -7.85
N HIS A 59 -14.73 15.55 -6.90
CA HIS A 59 -14.42 14.11 -6.93
C HIS A 59 -13.63 13.67 -8.16
N ASP A 60 -12.95 14.60 -8.84
CA ASP A 60 -12.02 14.27 -9.92
C ASP A 60 -10.74 13.64 -9.35
N VAL A 61 -10.16 12.67 -10.06
CA VAL A 61 -8.87 12.09 -9.71
C VAL A 61 -7.77 13.10 -10.04
N LEU A 62 -7.11 13.61 -9.01
CA LEU A 62 -5.97 14.53 -9.15
C LEU A 62 -4.66 13.77 -9.32
N GLU A 63 -4.51 12.65 -8.61
CA GLU A 63 -3.28 11.85 -8.62
C GLU A 63 -3.59 10.37 -8.40
N THR A 64 -2.81 9.49 -9.04
CA THR A 64 -2.83 8.05 -8.79
C THR A 64 -1.50 7.65 -8.16
N ILE A 65 -1.57 7.04 -6.99
CA ILE A 65 -0.40 6.58 -6.25
C ILE A 65 -0.19 5.10 -6.55
N THR A 66 0.96 4.78 -7.12
CA THR A 66 1.35 3.41 -7.45
C THR A 66 2.43 2.90 -6.50
N ALA A 67 2.53 1.59 -6.39
CA ALA A 67 3.59 0.94 -5.65
C ALA A 67 4.94 1.24 -6.32
N PRO A 68 5.94 1.76 -5.58
CA PRO A 68 7.24 2.12 -6.14
C PRO A 68 8.17 0.90 -6.32
N MET A 69 7.77 -0.25 -5.79
CA MET A 69 8.50 -1.51 -5.86
C MET A 69 7.57 -2.68 -5.56
N ASP A 70 8.05 -3.90 -5.84
CA ASP A 70 7.45 -5.12 -5.34
C ASP A 70 7.57 -5.20 -3.81
N GLY A 71 6.47 -5.52 -3.13
CA GLY A 71 6.49 -5.61 -1.68
C GLY A 71 5.15 -5.89 -1.03
N LEU A 72 5.11 -5.77 0.29
CA LEU A 72 3.88 -5.85 1.08
C LEU A 72 3.34 -4.43 1.29
N TYR A 73 2.11 -4.18 0.83
CA TYR A 73 1.39 -2.97 1.20
C TYR A 73 0.88 -3.07 2.63
N TYR A 74 1.21 -2.08 3.45
CA TYR A 74 0.68 -1.97 4.80
C TYR A 74 0.36 -0.51 5.10
N MET A 75 -0.58 -0.30 6.02
CA MET A 75 -0.90 1.02 6.56
C MET A 75 -0.53 1.00 8.04
N ASP A 76 0.71 1.31 8.38
CA ASP A 76 1.10 1.69 9.74
C ASP A 76 1.55 3.15 9.75
N ARG A 77 1.51 3.78 10.94
CA ARG A 77 2.04 5.15 11.09
C ARG A 77 3.55 5.13 10.75
N PRO A 78 4.07 6.12 10.00
CA PRO A 78 3.50 7.45 9.77
C PRO A 78 2.75 7.65 8.45
N CYS A 79 2.48 6.61 7.65
CA CYS A 79 1.91 6.75 6.29
C CYS A 79 0.48 7.30 6.22
N VAL A 80 -0.08 7.68 7.38
CA VAL A 80 -1.23 8.57 7.53
C VAL A 80 -1.06 9.30 8.87
N THR A 81 -0.15 10.26 8.98
CA THR A 81 -0.20 11.23 10.09
C THR A 81 -1.23 12.30 9.75
N HIS A 82 -2.51 12.00 10.00
CA HIS A 82 -3.39 12.81 10.84
C HIS A 82 -4.81 12.22 10.87
N LEU A 83 -5.14 11.79 12.09
CA LEU A 83 -6.45 11.39 12.56
C LEU A 83 -7.48 12.49 12.25
N ASN A 84 -8.32 12.28 11.23
CA ASN A 84 -9.77 12.47 11.24
C ASN A 84 -10.37 12.67 9.84
N HIS A 85 -9.57 13.03 8.84
CA HIS A 85 -10.06 13.28 7.49
C HIS A 85 -9.02 12.73 6.54
N ASN A 86 -9.42 11.97 5.52
CA ASN A 86 -8.54 11.49 4.45
C ASN A 86 -7.87 12.63 3.64
N LEU A 87 -7.89 13.87 4.13
CA LEU A 87 -7.27 15.03 3.52
C LEU A 87 -5.76 14.93 3.70
N VAL A 88 -5.02 15.11 2.60
CA VAL A 88 -3.57 15.06 2.57
C VAL A 88 -3.04 16.29 1.83
N GLU A 89 -1.90 16.79 2.28
CA GLU A 89 -1.18 17.92 1.67
C GLU A 89 -0.03 17.41 0.77
N PRO A 90 0.49 18.23 -0.15
CA PRO A 90 1.70 17.89 -0.90
C PRO A 90 2.88 17.52 0.01
N GLY A 91 3.53 16.40 -0.28
CA GLY A 91 4.61 15.83 0.53
C GLY A 91 4.15 14.86 1.62
N THR A 92 2.84 14.72 1.86
CA THR A 92 2.27 13.75 2.81
C THR A 92 2.51 12.34 2.33
N GLU A 93 3.08 11.49 3.18
CA GLU A 93 3.19 10.04 2.95
C GLU A 93 1.80 9.41 3.08
N VAL A 94 1.32 8.73 2.04
CA VAL A 94 -0.06 8.23 1.95
C VAL A 94 -0.16 6.70 1.90
N ALA A 95 0.98 6.03 1.72
CA ALA A 95 1.08 4.59 1.62
C ALA A 95 2.41 4.11 2.22
N CYS A 96 2.45 2.86 2.67
CA CYS A 96 3.71 2.19 2.95
C CYS A 96 3.81 0.90 2.13
N VAL A 97 4.95 0.69 1.48
CA VAL A 97 5.30 -0.59 0.86
C VAL A 97 6.61 -1.08 1.47
N ARG A 98 6.58 -2.26 2.07
CA ARG A 98 7.76 -2.90 2.64
C ARG A 98 8.30 -3.93 1.67
N GLU A 99 9.59 -3.86 1.37
CA GLU A 99 10.23 -4.82 0.50
C GLU A 99 10.12 -6.25 1.07
N VAL A 100 9.73 -7.21 0.22
CA VAL A 100 9.66 -8.63 0.58
C VAL A 100 10.83 -9.35 -0.10
N LYS A 101 11.84 -9.73 0.68
CA LYS A 101 13.01 -10.47 0.18
C LYS A 101 12.67 -11.88 -0.27
N ARG A 102 11.81 -12.56 0.49
CA ARG A 102 11.39 -13.93 0.19
C ARG A 102 10.01 -14.21 0.77
N VAL A 103 9.15 -14.79 -0.05
CA VAL A 103 7.90 -15.40 0.40
C VAL A 103 8.26 -16.76 1.01
N LEU A 104 7.98 -16.95 2.30
CA LEU A 104 8.10 -18.27 2.93
C LEU A 104 6.90 -19.10 2.48
N ARG A 105 7.20 -20.14 1.71
CA ARG A 105 6.21 -21.14 1.34
C ARG A 105 6.09 -22.17 2.46
N PRO A 106 4.93 -22.84 2.61
CA PRO A 106 4.78 -23.92 3.58
C PRO A 106 5.80 -25.05 3.43
N GLU A 107 6.36 -25.21 2.22
CA GLU A 107 7.41 -26.18 1.87
C GLU A 107 8.83 -25.76 2.30
N ASP A 108 9.04 -24.50 2.70
CA ASP A 108 10.36 -23.99 3.10
C ASP A 108 10.79 -24.45 4.52
N GLY A 109 9.91 -25.13 5.26
CA GLY A 109 10.16 -25.59 6.63
C GLY A 109 10.17 -24.47 7.69
N PRO A 110 10.17 -24.82 8.99
CA PRO A 110 10.42 -23.85 10.06
C PRO A 110 11.86 -23.31 10.04
#